data_AF-Q04EM5-F1
#
_entry.id   AF-Q04EM5-F1
#
_cell.length_a   1.000
_cell.length_b   1.000
_cell.length_c   1.000
_cell.angle_alpha   90.00
_cell.angle_beta   90.00
_cell.angle_gamma   90.00
#
_symmetry.space_group_name_H-M   'P 1'
#
loop_
_entity.id
_entity.type
_entity.pdbx_description
1 polymer ?
#
loop_
_entity_poly.entity_id
_entity_poly.type
_entity_poly.pdbx_seq_one_letter_code
_entity_poly.pdbx_strand_id
1 'polypeptide(L)'
;MKYLLLVSHGDFSKGLKSSLAMFASASMSSVIAVGLKPDESADTFGERFQKLLKTIPKDSQFIVLADIIGGSPLTTVCNVLSSHGKLDCKLIPYRYLLKF
;
A
#
# COMPACT_ATOMS: atom_id res chain seq x y z
N MET A 1 8.26 -14.25 1.66
CA MET A 1 8.76 -13.36 0.58
C MET A 1 8.41 -11.91 0.93
N LYS A 2 9.25 -10.92 0.60
CA LYS A 2 8.97 -9.51 0.91
C LYS A 2 8.25 -8.84 -0.25
N TYR A 3 7.19 -8.10 0.05
CA TYR A 3 6.44 -7.29 -0.90
C TYR A 3 6.54 -5.82 -0.53
N LEU A 4 6.70 -4.98 -1.56
CA LEU A 4 6.59 -3.54 -1.43
C LEU A 4 5.15 -3.14 -1.75
N LEU A 5 4.43 -2.61 -0.78
CA LEU A 5 3.06 -2.14 -0.92
C LEU A 5 3.04 -0.61 -0.98
N LEU A 6 2.74 -0.08 -2.16
CA LEU A 6 2.54 1.34 -2.41
C LEU A 6 1.07 1.68 -2.21
N VAL A 7 0.78 2.61 -1.32
CA VAL A 7 -0.58 3.00 -0.91
C VAL A 7 -0.76 4.49 -1.15
N SER A 8 -1.88 4.90 -1.72
CA SER A 8 -2.17 6.33 -1.90
C SER A 8 -3.65 6.66 -2.00
N HIS A 9 -3.99 7.93 -2.02
CA HIS A 9 -5.20 8.42 -2.66
C HIS A 9 -5.03 8.39 -4.19
N GLY A 10 -6.14 8.20 -4.90
CA GLY A 10 -6.18 8.17 -6.37
C GLY A 10 -5.15 7.20 -6.97
N ASP A 11 -4.58 7.57 -8.10
CA ASP A 11 -3.66 6.72 -8.86
C ASP A 11 -2.16 7.01 -8.60
N PHE A 12 -1.83 7.79 -7.58
CA PHE A 12 -0.42 8.15 -7.29
C PHE A 12 0.47 6.92 -7.09
N SER A 13 0.04 5.95 -6.30
CA SER A 13 0.75 4.67 -6.08
C SER A 13 0.97 3.88 -7.38
N LYS A 14 0.02 3.95 -8.33
CA LYS A 14 0.17 3.30 -9.64
C LYS A 14 1.17 4.05 -10.52
N GLY A 15 1.13 5.37 -10.52
CA GLY A 15 2.12 6.21 -11.20
C GLY A 15 3.54 5.91 -10.69
N LEU A 16 3.72 5.88 -9.36
CA LEU A 16 4.99 5.50 -8.74
C LEU A 16 5.44 4.09 -9.16
N LYS A 17 4.54 3.10 -9.17
CA LYS A 17 4.86 1.75 -9.64
C LYS A 17 5.31 1.74 -11.10
N SER A 18 4.65 2.52 -11.96
CA SER A 18 5.03 2.68 -13.37
C SER A 18 6.44 3.24 -13.52
N SER A 19 6.75 4.32 -12.81
CA SER A 19 8.10 4.91 -12.80
C SER A 19 9.15 3.94 -12.27
N LEU A 20 8.84 3.17 -11.21
CA LEU A 20 9.76 2.17 -10.67
C LEU A 20 10.02 1.02 -11.67
N ALA A 21 9.02 0.64 -12.45
CA ALA A 21 9.15 -0.40 -13.46
C ALA A 21 10.14 -0.04 -14.59
N MET A 22 10.33 1.26 -14.87
CA MET A 22 11.31 1.72 -15.86
C MET A 22 12.76 1.39 -15.46
N PHE A 23 13.06 1.28 -14.16
CA PHE A 23 14.41 1.06 -13.66
C PHE A 23 14.60 -0.32 -13.00
N ALA A 24 13.54 -0.89 -12.42
CA ALA A 24 13.60 -2.12 -11.61
C ALA A 24 12.62 -3.18 -12.10
N SER A 25 12.49 -3.35 -13.42
CA SER A 25 11.54 -4.26 -14.08
C SER A 25 11.58 -5.69 -13.52
N ALA A 26 12.78 -6.23 -13.24
CA ALA A 26 12.98 -7.57 -12.69
C ALA A 26 12.34 -7.81 -11.31
N SER A 27 12.10 -6.75 -10.53
CA SER A 27 11.56 -6.84 -9.16
C SER A 27 10.06 -6.51 -9.07
N MET A 28 9.40 -6.19 -10.19
CA MET A 28 8.00 -5.71 -10.19
C MET A 28 6.97 -6.76 -9.77
N SER A 29 7.31 -8.05 -9.79
CA SER A 29 6.45 -9.13 -9.27
C SER A 29 6.22 -9.02 -7.75
N SER A 30 7.12 -8.36 -7.03
CA SER A 30 7.03 -8.11 -5.59
C SER A 30 6.44 -6.75 -5.22
N VAL A 31 6.09 -5.91 -6.21
CA VAL A 31 5.56 -4.55 -5.99
C VAL A 31 4.06 -4.52 -6.23
N ILE A 32 3.32 -4.07 -5.23
CA ILE A 32 1.87 -3.97 -5.23
C ILE A 32 1.51 -2.50 -5.06
N ALA A 33 0.59 -1.99 -5.88
CA ALA A 33 0.09 -0.62 -5.78
C ALA A 33 -1.41 -0.63 -5.56
N VAL A 34 -1.88 0.06 -4.53
CA VAL A 34 -3.29 0.20 -4.19
C VAL A 34 -3.61 1.66 -3.88
N GLY A 35 -4.61 2.19 -4.57
CA GLY A 35 -5.06 3.57 -4.40
C GLY A 35 -6.51 3.64 -3.96
N LEU A 36 -6.86 4.47 -2.99
CA LEU A 36 -8.24 4.80 -2.63
C LEU A 36 -8.83 5.73 -3.68
N LYS A 37 -9.88 5.29 -4.39
CA LYS A 37 -10.47 6.10 -5.47
C LYS A 37 -11.32 7.25 -4.92
N PRO A 38 -11.55 8.34 -5.69
CA PRO A 38 -12.33 9.51 -5.24
C PRO A 38 -13.70 9.18 -4.67
N ASP A 39 -14.42 8.23 -5.28
CA ASP A 39 -15.77 7.82 -4.87
C ASP A 39 -15.78 6.49 -4.08
N GLU A 40 -14.61 6.00 -3.66
CA GLU A 40 -14.48 4.75 -2.90
C GLU A 40 -14.39 5.06 -1.41
N SER A 41 -15.28 4.47 -0.61
CA SER A 41 -15.19 4.56 0.85
C SER A 41 -14.02 3.75 1.40
N ALA A 42 -13.55 4.11 2.59
CA ALA A 42 -12.50 3.38 3.29
C ALA A 42 -12.86 1.90 3.52
N ASP A 43 -14.14 1.58 3.77
CA ASP A 43 -14.61 0.21 3.96
C ASP A 43 -14.53 -0.58 2.65
N THR A 44 -15.04 -0.02 1.55
CA THR A 44 -14.98 -0.64 0.22
C THR A 44 -13.53 -0.89 -0.21
N PHE A 45 -12.65 0.08 0.08
CA PHE A 45 -11.22 -0.05 -0.13
C PHE A 45 -10.61 -1.17 0.70
N GLY A 46 -10.98 -1.27 1.97
CA GLY A 46 -10.57 -2.34 2.88
C GLY A 46 -10.96 -3.71 2.37
N GLU A 47 -12.21 -3.88 1.92
CA GLU A 47 -12.69 -5.14 1.32
C GLU A 47 -11.92 -5.51 0.06
N ARG A 48 -11.66 -4.52 -0.82
CA ARG A 48 -10.86 -4.74 -2.04
C ARG A 48 -9.44 -5.15 -1.69
N PHE A 49 -8.83 -4.51 -0.70
CA PHE A 49 -7.49 -4.87 -0.24
C PHE A 49 -7.46 -6.24 0.43
N GLN A 50 -8.48 -6.63 1.20
CA GLN A 50 -8.61 -7.98 1.75
C GLN A 50 -8.68 -9.05 0.65
N LYS A 51 -9.45 -8.80 -0.42
CA LYS A 51 -9.53 -9.70 -1.58
C LYS A 51 -8.16 -9.85 -2.25
N LEU A 52 -7.41 -8.76 -2.40
CA LEU A 52 -6.04 -8.78 -2.90
C LEU A 52 -5.08 -9.55 -1.98
N LEU A 53 -5.19 -9.36 -0.66
CA LEU A 53 -4.32 -10.02 0.31
C LEU A 53 -4.47 -11.55 0.27
N LYS A 54 -5.66 -12.06 -0.06
CA LYS A 54 -5.93 -13.50 -0.22
C LYS A 54 -5.19 -14.12 -1.41
N THR A 55 -4.80 -13.34 -2.42
CA THR A 55 -4.03 -13.84 -3.57
C THR A 55 -2.53 -13.90 -3.29
N ILE A 56 -2.08 -13.42 -2.13
CA ILE A 56 -0.67 -13.34 -1.74
C ILE A 56 -0.36 -14.47 -0.76
N PRO A 57 0.81 -15.14 -0.86
CA PRO A 57 1.19 -16.20 0.07
C PRO A 57 1.09 -15.77 1.54
N LYS A 58 0.69 -16.69 2.42
CA LYS A 58 0.45 -16.39 3.84
C LYS A 58 1.70 -15.84 4.55
N ASP A 59 2.87 -16.43 4.31
CA ASP A 59 4.16 -16.07 4.92
C ASP A 59 4.87 -14.88 4.24
N SER A 60 4.07 -13.95 3.72
CA SER A 60 4.56 -12.74 3.05
C SER A 60 4.75 -11.61 4.06
N GLN A 61 5.89 -10.94 3.97
CA GLN A 61 6.20 -9.74 4.73
C GLN A 61 5.96 -8.51 3.85
N PHE A 62 5.43 -7.44 4.44
CA PHE A 62 5.07 -6.22 3.70
C PHE A 62 5.88 -5.04 4.19
N ILE A 63 6.43 -4.28 3.25
CA ILE A 63 6.92 -2.91 3.47
C ILE A 63 5.87 -1.98 2.88
N VAL A 64 5.23 -1.16 3.71
CA VAL A 64 4.15 -0.26 3.28
C VAL A 64 4.71 1.14 3.12
N LEU A 65 4.59 1.70 1.91
CA LEU A 65 4.88 3.10 1.62
C LEU A 65 3.56 3.80 1.27
N ALA A 66 3.21 4.82 2.03
CA ALA A 66 1.99 5.59 1.82
C ALA A 66 2.29 7.04 1.45
N ASP A 67 1.36 7.66 0.74
CA ASP A 67 1.41 9.08 0.38
C ASP A 67 1.28 10.00 1.61
N ILE A 68 0.33 9.73 2.50
CA ILE A 68 -0.04 10.58 3.63
C ILE A 68 -0.09 9.76 4.91
N ILE A 69 0.69 10.20 5.90
CA ILE A 69 0.69 9.63 7.25
C ILE A 69 -0.66 9.93 7.91
N GLY A 70 -1.32 8.92 8.47
CA GLY A 70 -2.65 9.06 9.06
C GLY A 70 -3.79 9.17 8.05
N GLY A 71 -3.51 9.17 6.74
CA GLY A 71 -4.54 9.15 5.71
C GLY A 71 -5.40 7.88 5.76
N SER A 72 -6.63 7.97 5.25
CA SER A 72 -7.54 6.82 5.19
C SER A 72 -6.98 5.63 4.40
N PRO A 73 -6.19 5.78 3.31
CA PRO A 73 -5.64 4.63 2.61
C PRO A 73 -4.64 3.85 3.48
N LEU A 74 -3.75 4.56 4.17
CA LEU A 74 -2.73 3.98 5.03
C LEU A 74 -3.36 3.26 6.22
N THR A 75 -4.24 3.95 6.95
CA THR A 75 -4.88 3.42 8.16
C THR A 75 -5.72 2.17 7.84
N THR A 76 -6.49 2.18 6.75
CA THR A 76 -7.24 1.00 6.30
C THR A 76 -6.34 -0.19 5.98
N VAL A 77 -5.26 0.02 5.21
CA VAL A 77 -4.31 -1.05 4.88
C VAL A 77 -3.66 -1.62 6.14
N CYS A 78 -3.22 -0.75 7.06
CA CYS A 78 -2.67 -1.18 8.34
C CYS A 78 -3.69 -2.00 9.14
N ASN A 79 -4.93 -1.54 9.26
CA ASN A 79 -5.97 -2.28 10.00
C ASN A 79 -6.19 -3.68 9.43
N VAL A 80 -6.26 -3.80 8.09
CA VAL A 80 -6.40 -5.11 7.42
C VAL A 80 -5.17 -6.00 7.64
N LEU A 81 -3.95 -5.46 7.53
CA LEU A 81 -2.75 -6.25 7.81
C LEU A 81 -2.68 -6.69 9.29
N SER A 82 -3.19 -5.85 10.20
CA SER A 82 -3.24 -6.11 11.65
C SER A 82 -4.14 -7.30 11.95
N SER A 83 -5.34 -7.29 11.38
CA SER A 83 -6.33 -8.35 11.58
C SER A 83 -5.86 -9.72 11.04
N HIS A 84 -4.83 -9.73 10.18
CA HIS A 84 -4.22 -10.95 9.64
C HIS A 84 -2.90 -11.32 10.33
N GLY A 85 -2.49 -10.60 11.40
CA GLY A 85 -1.24 -10.85 12.10
C GLY A 85 0.01 -10.57 11.26
N LYS A 86 -0.10 -9.78 10.18
CA LYS A 86 0.99 -9.49 9.22
C LYS A 86 1.63 -8.12 9.43
N LEU A 87 1.43 -7.52 10.60
CA LEU A 87 1.79 -6.13 10.84
C LEU A 87 3.15 -6.03 11.54
N ASP A 88 4.20 -5.99 10.73
CA ASP A 88 5.52 -5.46 11.10
C ASP A 88 5.75 -4.19 10.26
N CYS A 89 4.87 -3.20 10.47
CA CYS A 89 4.76 -2.04 9.61
C CYS A 89 5.88 -1.03 9.94
N LYS A 90 6.95 -1.04 9.13
CA LYS A 90 7.91 0.05 9.09
C LYS A 90 7.32 1.20 8.28
N LEU A 91 6.61 2.09 8.98
CA LEU A 91 6.24 3.40 8.45
C LEU A 91 7.51 4.21 8.21
N ILE A 92 7.79 4.55 6.95
CA ILE A 92 8.81 5.54 6.61
C ILE A 92 8.06 6.85 6.36
N PRO A 93 7.91 7.73 7.37
CA PRO A 93 7.25 9.01 7.16
C PRO A 93 8.10 9.89 6.25
N TYR A 94 7.50 10.44 5.19
CA TYR A 94 8.05 11.62 4.52
C TYR A 94 7.93 12.81 5.49
N ARG A 95 8.97 13.04 6.29
CA ARG A 95 9.01 14.02 7.40
C ARG A 95 8.88 15.50 6.96
N TYR A 96 8.65 15.79 5.67
CA TYR A 96 8.66 17.15 5.13
C TYR A 96 7.51 17.54 4.19
N LEU A 97 6.44 16.75 4.06
CA LEU A 97 5.39 17.02 3.05
C LEU A 97 4.10 17.72 3.55
N LEU A 98 4.00 18.06 4.85
CA LEU A 98 2.80 18.73 5.41
C LEU A 98 3.15 20.02 6.16
N LYS A 99 3.89 20.91 5.50
CA LYS A 99 3.87 22.36 5.80
C LYS A 99 3.25 23.07 4.61
N PHE A 100 1.94 22.96 4.48
CA PHE A 100 1.10 23.88 3.73
C PHE A 100 -0.02 24.33 4.65
#